data_AF-A0A432WK64-F1
#
_entry.id   AF-A0A432WK64-F1
#
_cell.length_a   1.000
_cell.length_b   1.000
_cell.length_c   1.000
_cell.angle_alpha   90.00
_cell.angle_beta   90.00
_cell.angle_gamma   90.00
#
_symmetry.space_group_name_H-M   'P 1'
#
loop_
_entity.id
_entity.type
_entity.pdbx_description
1 polymer ?
#
loop_
_entity_poly.entity_id
_entity_poly.type
_entity_poly.pdbx_seq_one_letter_code
_entity_poly.pdbx_strand_id
1 'polypeptide(L)'
;MEEIFNVISEKPEYFAWAFGLINALWLGFVYFNKKRHESELIKIKQSLDLDLQRRMKVFEMKASQYEAYFRHIDSIHNRHKTDYQDVFIPIMNKFMSSYLQASTSNDEAAATAATIEFSEQISKITHDGFQELGVIESETNSLRLTASDEVALLLDEIKEIYSAMFTASGKMMSDLVQITINNDQELANQNQAELYRLGELAKSKSKQLREQMRIDLKQI
;
A
#
# COMPACT_ATOMS: atom_id res chain seq x y z
N MET A 1 7.48 -5.36 -79.38
CA MET A 1 6.38 -4.38 -79.45
C MET A 1 5.50 -4.59 -80.68
N GLU A 2 6.05 -4.89 -81.86
CA GLU A 2 5.26 -5.18 -83.08
C GLU A 2 4.36 -6.43 -82.97
N GLU A 3 4.81 -7.52 -82.34
CA GLU A 3 3.99 -8.73 -82.17
C GLU A 3 2.79 -8.52 -81.23
N ILE A 4 2.98 -7.74 -80.15
CA ILE A 4 1.89 -7.40 -79.22
C ILE A 4 0.89 -6.46 -79.91
N PHE A 5 1.37 -5.55 -80.75
CA PHE A 5 0.53 -4.63 -81.50
C PHE A 5 -0.31 -5.34 -82.57
N ASN A 6 0.28 -6.28 -83.32
CA ASN A 6 -0.43 -7.07 -84.32
C ASN A 6 -1.51 -7.98 -83.71
N VAL A 7 -1.24 -8.60 -82.56
CA VAL A 7 -2.24 -9.42 -81.84
C VAL A 7 -3.38 -8.54 -81.29
N ILE A 8 -3.10 -7.30 -80.87
CA ILE A 8 -4.12 -6.34 -80.43
C ILE A 8 -4.98 -5.83 -81.60
N SER A 9 -4.39 -5.65 -82.79
CA SER A 9 -5.10 -5.17 -83.99
C SER A 9 -6.04 -6.19 -84.64
N GLU A 10 -5.86 -7.51 -84.43
CA GLU A 10 -6.76 -8.53 -84.99
C GLU A 10 -8.13 -8.61 -84.28
N LYS A 11 -8.21 -8.28 -82.99
CA LYS A 11 -9.47 -8.22 -82.21
C LYS A 11 -9.45 -7.07 -81.18
N PRO A 12 -9.51 -5.81 -81.63
CA PRO A 12 -9.40 -4.63 -80.77
C PRO A 12 -10.50 -4.57 -79.70
N GLU A 13 -11.69 -5.07 -80.00
CA GLU A 13 -12.79 -5.15 -79.03
C GLU A 13 -12.49 -6.08 -77.84
N TYR A 14 -11.83 -7.22 -78.08
CA TYR A 14 -11.48 -8.16 -77.01
C TYR A 14 -10.47 -7.55 -76.03
N PHE A 15 -9.46 -6.85 -76.54
CA PHE A 15 -8.48 -6.16 -75.71
C PHE A 15 -9.06 -4.95 -74.98
N ALA A 16 -10.01 -4.22 -75.59
CA ALA A 16 -10.74 -3.16 -74.91
C ALA A 16 -11.57 -3.70 -73.74
N TRP A 17 -12.27 -4.83 -73.94
CA TRP A 17 -13.02 -5.51 -72.87
C TRP A 17 -12.10 -6.09 -71.79
N ALA A 18 -10.98 -6.71 -72.15
CA ALA A 18 -10.00 -7.23 -71.20
C ALA A 18 -9.37 -6.10 -70.36
N PHE A 19 -9.00 -4.98 -70.98
CA PHE A 19 -8.46 -3.81 -70.28
C PHE A 19 -9.51 -3.16 -69.37
N GLY A 20 -10.77 -3.09 -69.80
CA GLY A 20 -11.90 -2.65 -68.98
C GLY A 20 -12.10 -3.55 -67.76
N LEU A 21 -12.06 -4.87 -67.94
CA LEU A 21 -12.17 -5.86 -66.87
C LEU A 21 -11.03 -5.76 -65.86
N ILE A 22 -9.79 -5.64 -66.34
CA ILE A 22 -8.60 -5.49 -65.47
C ILE A 22 -8.70 -4.21 -64.65
N ASN A 23 -9.09 -3.08 -65.26
CA ASN A 23 -9.26 -1.82 -64.52
C ASN A 23 -10.43 -1.89 -63.52
N ALA A 24 -11.54 -2.53 -63.87
CA ALA A 24 -12.66 -2.73 -62.96
C ALA A 24 -12.28 -3.62 -61.76
N LEU A 25 -11.50 -4.69 -62.00
CA LEU A 25 -10.94 -5.52 -60.94
C LEU A 25 -9.94 -4.75 -60.07
N TRP A 26 -9.12 -3.88 -60.66
CA TRP A 26 -8.21 -3.01 -59.92
C TRP A 26 -8.95 -2.00 -59.04
N LEU A 27 -9.99 -1.34 -59.56
CA LEU A 27 -10.85 -0.44 -58.80
C LEU A 27 -11.56 -1.16 -57.66
N GLY A 28 -12.08 -2.36 -57.92
CA GLY A 28 -12.67 -3.23 -56.91
C GLY A 28 -11.65 -3.60 -55.84
N PHE A 29 -10.45 -4.04 -56.22
CA PHE A 29 -9.38 -4.38 -55.31
C PHE A 29 -8.99 -3.19 -54.43
N VAL A 30 -8.77 -2.00 -55.01
CA VAL A 30 -8.44 -0.78 -54.25
C VAL A 30 -9.58 -0.41 -53.28
N TYR A 31 -10.83 -0.51 -53.71
CA TYR A 31 -11.98 -0.21 -52.86
C TYR A 31 -12.11 -1.20 -51.69
N PHE A 32 -12.04 -2.51 -51.95
CA PHE A 32 -12.11 -3.53 -50.92
C PHE A 32 -10.91 -3.47 -49.96
N ASN A 33 -9.71 -3.23 -50.48
CA ASN A 33 -8.50 -3.10 -49.69
C ASN A 33 -8.55 -1.86 -48.79
N LYS A 34 -8.96 -0.70 -49.33
CA LYS A 34 -9.19 0.53 -48.55
C LYS A 34 -10.21 0.31 -47.43
N LYS A 35 -11.37 -0.30 -47.75
CA LYS A 35 -12.42 -0.57 -46.76
C LYS A 35 -11.97 -1.54 -45.66
N ARG A 36 -11.18 -2.56 -46.02
CA ARG A 36 -10.59 -3.50 -45.07
C ARG A 36 -9.61 -2.78 -44.12
N HIS A 37 -8.70 -1.98 -44.67
CA HIS A 37 -7.75 -1.20 -43.87
C HIS A 37 -8.43 -0.18 -42.96
N GLU A 38 -9.47 0.51 -43.42
CA GLU A 38 -10.27 1.40 -42.57
C GLU A 38 -10.92 0.64 -41.40
N SER A 39 -11.47 -0.55 -41.65
CA SER A 39 -12.03 -1.39 -40.59
C SER A 39 -10.97 -1.88 -39.59
N GLU A 40 -9.81 -2.32 -40.08
CA GLU A 40 -8.68 -2.73 -39.23
C GLU A 40 -8.16 -1.55 -38.38
N LEU A 41 -8.03 -0.36 -38.96
CA LEU A 41 -7.66 0.86 -38.24
C LEU A 41 -8.68 1.24 -37.17
N ILE A 42 -9.98 1.12 -37.44
CA ILE A 42 -11.03 1.39 -36.45
C ILE A 42 -10.93 0.39 -35.29
N LYS A 43 -10.73 -0.90 -35.58
CA LYS A 43 -10.56 -1.94 -34.54
C LYS A 43 -9.32 -1.67 -33.69
N ILE A 44 -8.21 -1.31 -34.32
CA ILE A 44 -6.96 -0.95 -33.60
C ILE A 44 -7.20 0.26 -32.71
N LYS A 45 -7.80 1.34 -33.25
CA LYS A 45 -8.15 2.54 -32.45
C LYS A 45 -9.06 2.21 -31.27
N GLN A 46 -10.11 1.44 -31.49
CA GLN A 46 -11.02 1.01 -30.42
C GLN A 46 -10.30 0.16 -29.37
N SER A 47 -9.43 -0.77 -29.78
CA SER A 47 -8.67 -1.59 -28.84
C SER A 47 -7.69 -0.76 -28.01
N LEU A 48 -7.04 0.23 -28.62
CA LEU A 48 -6.15 1.17 -27.94
C LEU A 48 -6.93 2.06 -26.96
N ASP A 49 -8.10 2.56 -27.36
CA ASP A 49 -8.96 3.37 -26.48
C ASP A 49 -9.45 2.56 -25.28
N LEU A 50 -9.86 1.31 -25.48
CA LEU A 50 -10.25 0.41 -24.40
C LEU A 50 -9.08 0.08 -23.45
N ASP A 51 -7.87 -0.11 -23.98
CA ASP A 51 -6.67 -0.34 -23.17
C ASP A 51 -6.32 0.91 -22.34
N LEU A 52 -6.36 2.09 -22.94
CA LEU A 52 -6.16 3.36 -22.26
C LEU A 52 -7.20 3.59 -21.15
N GLN A 53 -8.48 3.36 -21.42
CA GLN A 53 -9.54 3.46 -20.42
C GLN A 53 -9.34 2.46 -19.28
N ARG A 54 -8.90 1.24 -19.57
CA ARG A 54 -8.60 0.23 -18.55
C ARG A 54 -7.44 0.68 -17.66
N ARG A 55 -6.33 1.12 -18.26
CA ARG A 55 -5.15 1.62 -17.52
C ARG A 55 -5.51 2.81 -16.64
N MET A 56 -6.29 3.76 -17.17
CA MET A 56 -6.74 4.93 -16.41
C MET A 56 -7.57 4.51 -15.19
N LYS A 57 -8.51 3.57 -15.35
CA LYS A 57 -9.30 3.04 -14.22
C LYS A 57 -8.43 2.31 -13.19
N VAL A 58 -7.45 1.52 -13.63
CA VAL A 58 -6.53 0.82 -12.72
C VAL A 58 -5.68 1.83 -11.95
N PHE A 59 -5.17 2.86 -12.61
CA PHE A 59 -4.43 3.94 -11.98
C PHE A 59 -5.27 4.66 -10.92
N GLU A 60 -6.49 5.10 -11.27
CA GLU A 60 -7.39 5.78 -10.35
C GLU A 60 -7.72 4.93 -9.12
N MET A 61 -8.01 3.64 -9.33
CA MET A 61 -8.29 2.69 -8.26
C MET A 61 -7.08 2.53 -7.33
N LYS A 62 -5.88 2.26 -7.88
CA LYS A 62 -4.66 2.08 -7.07
C LYS A 62 -4.28 3.36 -6.32
N ALA A 63 -4.35 4.51 -7.00
CA ALA A 63 -4.03 5.80 -6.39
C ALA A 63 -4.96 6.10 -5.20
N SER A 64 -6.26 5.85 -5.36
CA SER A 64 -7.25 6.01 -4.29
C SER A 64 -6.98 5.07 -3.12
N GLN A 65 -6.62 3.81 -3.37
CA GLN A 65 -6.29 2.85 -2.33
C GLN A 65 -5.00 3.21 -1.57
N TYR A 66 -3.95 3.62 -2.27
CA TYR A 66 -2.70 4.09 -1.65
C TYR A 66 -2.92 5.36 -0.83
N GLU A 67 -3.73 6.30 -1.32
CA GLU A 67 -4.08 7.50 -0.58
C GLU A 67 -4.88 7.16 0.70
N ALA A 68 -5.88 6.29 0.59
CA ALA A 68 -6.68 5.84 1.74
C ALA A 68 -5.80 5.21 2.83
N TYR A 69 -4.86 4.33 2.43
CA TYR A 69 -3.91 3.71 3.34
C TYR A 69 -3.10 4.77 4.12
N PHE A 70 -2.47 5.72 3.42
CA PHE A 70 -1.68 6.77 4.10
C PHE A 70 -2.53 7.69 4.98
N ARG A 71 -3.75 8.03 4.56
CA ARG A 71 -4.67 8.82 5.40
C ARG A 71 -5.01 8.09 6.70
N HIS A 72 -5.22 6.78 6.65
CA HIS A 72 -5.46 5.98 7.85
C HIS A 72 -4.22 5.93 8.75
N ILE A 73 -3.03 5.68 8.21
CA ILE A 73 -1.79 5.69 8.99
C ILE A 73 -1.53 7.07 9.63
N ASP A 74 -1.74 8.16 8.89
CA ASP A 74 -1.60 9.52 9.41
C ASP A 74 -2.66 9.81 10.50
N SER A 75 -3.87 9.29 10.36
CA SER A 75 -4.91 9.43 11.39
C SER A 75 -4.50 8.75 12.70
N ILE A 76 -3.93 7.54 12.62
CA ILE A 76 -3.42 6.80 13.78
C ILE A 76 -2.27 7.61 14.41
N HIS A 77 -1.31 8.06 13.61
CA HIS A 77 -0.21 8.88 14.10
C HIS A 77 -0.68 10.15 14.82
N ASN A 78 -1.69 10.83 14.27
CA ASN A 78 -2.24 12.06 14.86
C ASN A 78 -2.99 11.79 16.17
N ARG A 79 -3.70 10.66 16.31
CA ARG A 79 -4.31 10.26 17.59
C ARG A 79 -3.23 10.06 18.65
N HIS A 80 -2.20 9.29 18.33
CA HIS A 80 -1.12 8.94 19.27
C HIS A 80 -0.12 10.07 19.54
N LYS A 81 -0.29 11.25 18.94
CA LYS A 81 0.67 12.35 19.06
C LYS A 81 0.76 12.89 20.48
N THR A 82 -0.36 12.89 21.21
CA THR A 82 -0.43 13.43 22.58
C THR A 82 -0.68 12.38 23.64
N ASP A 83 -0.90 11.12 23.27
CA ASP A 83 -1.19 10.01 24.21
C ASP A 83 -0.13 9.86 25.32
N TYR A 84 1.14 10.14 25.02
CA TYR A 84 2.16 10.15 26.06
C TYR A 84 1.86 11.20 27.16
N GLN A 85 1.46 12.41 26.79
CA GLN A 85 1.15 13.49 27.72
C GLN A 85 -0.22 13.34 28.38
N ASP A 86 -1.23 12.96 27.59
CA ASP A 86 -2.63 12.97 28.01
C ASP A 86 -3.07 11.66 28.68
N VAL A 87 -2.39 10.56 28.39
CA VAL A 87 -2.74 9.22 28.89
C VAL A 87 -1.65 8.67 29.79
N PHE A 88 -0.41 8.55 29.29
CA PHE A 88 0.65 7.84 30.02
C PHE A 88 1.14 8.61 31.27
N ILE A 89 1.46 9.90 31.15
CA ILE A 89 1.96 10.69 32.29
C ILE A 89 0.98 10.70 33.48
N PRO A 90 -0.34 10.93 33.30
CA PRO A 90 -1.30 10.86 34.40
C PRO A 90 -1.30 9.51 35.13
N ILE A 91 -1.21 8.39 34.38
CA ILE A 91 -1.18 7.04 34.95
C ILE A 91 0.08 6.84 35.79
N MET A 92 1.24 7.23 35.26
CA MET A 92 2.52 7.16 35.97
C MET A 92 2.53 8.01 37.23
N ASN A 93 2.03 9.25 37.15
CA ASN A 93 1.97 10.16 38.30
C ASN A 93 1.06 9.61 39.40
N LYS A 94 -0.09 9.04 39.02
CA LYS A 94 -1.01 8.40 39.96
C LYS A 94 -0.35 7.21 40.65
N PHE A 95 0.29 6.33 39.89
CA PHE A 95 1.02 5.19 40.43
C PHE A 95 2.10 5.64 41.41
N MET A 96 2.96 6.58 41.00
CA MET A 96 4.05 7.08 41.84
C MET A 96 3.54 7.70 43.14
N SER A 97 2.48 8.51 43.08
CA SER A 97 1.86 9.10 44.27
C SER A 97 1.31 8.05 45.22
N SER A 98 0.51 7.10 44.72
CA SER A 98 -0.11 6.06 45.55
C SER A 98 0.93 5.11 46.15
N TYR A 99 1.95 4.74 45.36
CA TYR A 99 3.00 3.83 45.80
C TYR A 99 3.94 4.47 46.83
N LEU A 100 4.32 5.74 46.66
CA LEU A 100 5.13 6.48 47.64
C LEU A 100 4.38 6.70 48.96
N GLN A 101 3.09 7.00 48.89
CA GLN A 101 2.25 7.14 50.09
C GLN A 101 2.19 5.83 50.87
N ALA A 102 1.92 4.72 50.18
CA ALA A 102 1.89 3.38 50.78
C ALA A 102 3.24 3.00 51.41
N SER A 103 4.34 3.28 50.71
CA SER A 103 5.71 3.05 51.20
C SER A 103 6.03 3.87 52.44
N THR A 104 5.60 5.14 52.49
CA THR A 104 5.82 6.03 53.64
C THR A 104 5.04 5.55 54.88
N SER A 105 3.87 4.96 54.66
CA SER A 105 3.03 4.40 55.73
C SER A 105 3.33 2.93 56.06
N ASN A 106 4.33 2.30 55.43
CA ASN A 106 4.61 0.86 55.53
C ASN A 106 3.36 -0.03 55.29
N ASP A 107 2.48 0.41 54.39
CA ASP A 107 1.26 -0.32 54.03
C ASP A 107 1.48 -1.14 52.75
N GLU A 108 1.90 -2.40 52.91
CA GLU A 108 2.14 -3.32 51.80
C GLU A 108 0.86 -3.62 50.98
N ALA A 109 -0.30 -3.60 51.62
CA ALA A 109 -1.58 -3.84 50.93
C ALA A 109 -1.91 -2.68 49.99
N ALA A 110 -1.69 -1.44 50.45
CA ALA A 110 -1.86 -0.25 49.62
C ALA A 110 -0.82 -0.18 48.46
N ALA A 111 0.42 -0.59 48.70
CA ALA A 111 1.46 -0.64 47.67
C ALA A 111 1.13 -1.68 46.57
N THR A 112 0.61 -2.83 47.00
CA THR A 112 0.13 -3.89 46.09
C THR A 112 -1.07 -3.40 45.27
N ALA A 113 -2.05 -2.73 45.91
CA ALA A 113 -3.21 -2.19 45.22
C ALA A 113 -2.82 -1.14 44.15
N ALA A 114 -1.89 -0.23 44.47
CA ALA A 114 -1.37 0.75 43.51
C ALA A 114 -0.71 0.08 42.30
N THR A 115 0.02 -1.00 42.52
CA THR A 115 0.68 -1.78 41.46
C THR A 115 -0.31 -2.48 40.54
N ILE A 116 -1.38 -3.06 41.12
CA ILE A 116 -2.46 -3.70 40.36
C ILE A 116 -3.18 -2.66 39.51
N GLU A 117 -3.58 -1.52 40.09
CA GLU A 117 -4.30 -0.47 39.37
C GLU A 117 -3.48 0.10 38.20
N PHE A 118 -2.17 0.26 38.39
CA PHE A 118 -1.28 0.66 37.31
C PHE A 118 -1.24 -0.39 36.19
N SER A 119 -1.06 -1.67 36.56
CA SER A 119 -0.97 -2.78 35.61
C SER A 119 -2.26 -2.95 34.79
N GLU A 120 -3.42 -2.73 35.40
CA GLU A 120 -4.72 -2.74 34.71
C GLU A 120 -4.83 -1.62 33.66
N GLN A 121 -4.46 -0.39 34.02
CA GLN A 121 -4.50 0.76 33.11
C GLN A 121 -3.53 0.58 31.93
N ILE A 122 -2.33 0.08 32.20
CA ILE A 122 -1.33 -0.22 31.17
C ILE A 122 -1.78 -1.35 30.25
N SER A 123 -2.38 -2.41 30.81
CA SER A 123 -2.94 -3.51 30.01
C SER A 123 -4.06 -3.03 29.10
N LYS A 124 -4.91 -2.11 29.58
CA LYS A 124 -5.97 -1.51 28.78
C LYS A 124 -5.40 -0.73 27.58
N ILE A 125 -4.42 0.15 27.81
CA ILE A 125 -3.76 0.91 26.72
C ILE A 125 -3.13 -0.03 25.71
N THR A 126 -2.47 -1.07 26.20
CA THR A 126 -1.83 -2.08 25.35
C THR A 126 -2.88 -2.78 24.50
N HIS A 127 -4.01 -3.19 25.08
CA HIS A 127 -5.12 -3.82 24.38
C HIS A 127 -5.74 -2.92 23.31
N ASP A 128 -6.04 -1.66 23.66
CA ASP A 128 -6.59 -0.67 22.74
C ASP A 128 -5.63 -0.44 21.56
N GLY A 129 -4.32 -0.37 21.84
CA GLY A 129 -3.28 -0.32 20.81
C GLY A 129 -3.27 -1.54 19.87
N PHE A 130 -3.42 -2.75 20.40
CA PHE A 130 -3.51 -3.96 19.57
C PHE A 130 -4.76 -4.00 18.66
N GLN A 131 -5.88 -3.40 19.08
CA GLN A 131 -7.05 -3.27 18.21
C GLN A 131 -6.75 -2.38 17.01
N GLU A 132 -6.01 -1.29 17.21
CA GLU A 132 -5.59 -0.42 16.13
C GLU A 132 -4.60 -1.08 15.17
N LEU A 133 -3.70 -1.92 15.70
CA LEU A 133 -2.84 -2.77 14.87
C LEU A 133 -3.69 -3.65 13.93
N GLY A 134 -4.78 -4.24 14.44
CA GLY A 134 -5.70 -5.03 13.62
C GLY A 134 -6.31 -4.25 12.44
N VAL A 135 -6.55 -2.95 12.61
CA VAL A 135 -6.99 -2.06 11.52
C VAL A 135 -5.87 -1.90 10.48
N ILE A 136 -4.64 -1.63 10.92
CA ILE A 136 -3.48 -1.51 10.02
C ILE A 136 -3.29 -2.81 9.23
N GLU A 137 -3.39 -3.97 9.88
CA GLU A 137 -3.25 -5.27 9.22
C GLU A 137 -4.33 -5.50 8.17
N SER A 138 -5.58 -5.16 8.50
CA SER A 138 -6.71 -5.29 7.57
C SER A 138 -6.52 -4.43 6.31
N GLU A 139 -6.14 -3.15 6.49
CA GLU A 139 -5.86 -2.22 5.39
C GLU A 139 -4.69 -2.71 4.53
N THR A 140 -3.62 -3.19 5.18
CA THR A 140 -2.44 -3.75 4.51
C THR A 140 -2.82 -4.96 3.66
N ASN A 141 -3.65 -5.87 4.18
CA ASN A 141 -4.13 -7.05 3.44
C ASN A 141 -4.99 -6.67 2.24
N SER A 142 -5.87 -5.67 2.38
CA SER A 142 -6.72 -5.16 1.30
C SER A 142 -5.88 -4.61 0.15
N LEU A 143 -4.86 -3.82 0.49
CA LEU A 143 -3.96 -3.20 -0.47
C LEU A 143 -3.11 -4.21 -1.25
N ARG A 144 -2.79 -5.34 -0.61
CA ARG A 144 -2.04 -6.44 -1.24
C ARG A 144 -2.72 -7.03 -2.47
N LEU A 145 -4.04 -6.96 -2.56
CA LEU A 145 -4.80 -7.55 -3.68
C LEU A 145 -4.60 -6.82 -5.01
N THR A 146 -4.27 -5.54 -4.97
CA THR A 146 -4.16 -4.67 -6.15
C THR A 146 -2.74 -4.14 -6.36
N ALA A 147 -1.89 -4.23 -5.35
CA ALA A 147 -0.49 -3.87 -5.38
C ALA A 147 0.33 -4.79 -6.30
N SER A 148 1.50 -4.31 -6.77
CA SER A 148 2.51 -5.16 -7.39
C SER A 148 3.19 -6.05 -6.34
N ASP A 149 3.86 -7.11 -6.80
CA ASP A 149 4.57 -8.06 -5.93
C ASP A 149 5.60 -7.36 -5.02
N GLU A 150 6.32 -6.36 -5.54
CA GLU A 150 7.30 -5.59 -4.76
C GLU A 150 6.64 -4.75 -3.65
N VAL A 151 5.48 -4.14 -3.93
CA VAL A 151 4.70 -3.40 -2.93
C VAL A 151 4.10 -4.38 -1.92
N ALA A 152 3.60 -5.53 -2.35
CA ALA A 152 3.06 -6.58 -1.49
C ALA A 152 4.08 -7.10 -0.48
N LEU A 153 5.33 -7.34 -0.92
CA LEU A 153 6.42 -7.75 -0.03
C LEU A 153 6.73 -6.69 1.03
N LEU A 154 6.81 -5.41 0.63
CA LEU A 154 7.06 -4.32 1.57
C LEU A 154 5.91 -4.12 2.57
N LEU A 155 4.66 -4.39 2.15
CA LEU A 155 3.49 -4.37 3.02
C LEU A 155 3.55 -5.49 4.08
N ASP A 156 3.95 -6.71 3.69
CA ASP A 156 4.12 -7.83 4.61
C ASP A 156 5.25 -7.55 5.62
N GLU A 157 6.40 -7.01 5.17
CA GLU A 157 7.51 -6.62 6.07
C GLU A 157 7.08 -5.54 7.07
N ILE A 158 6.35 -4.52 6.62
CA ILE A 158 5.86 -3.43 7.50
C ILE A 158 4.90 -3.98 8.55
N LYS A 159 4.01 -4.90 8.16
CA LYS A 159 3.10 -5.58 9.09
C LYS A 159 3.88 -6.31 10.19
N GLU A 160 4.89 -7.10 9.82
CA GLU A 160 5.73 -7.80 10.80
C GLU A 160 6.44 -6.84 11.75
N ILE A 161 6.97 -5.73 11.22
CA ILE A 161 7.62 -4.69 12.04
C ILE A 161 6.64 -4.06 13.02
N TYR A 162 5.44 -3.69 12.58
CA TYR A 162 4.42 -3.13 13.49
C TYR A 162 4.02 -4.13 14.57
N SER A 163 3.83 -5.40 14.23
CA SER A 163 3.54 -6.46 15.22
C SER A 163 4.65 -6.61 16.25
N ALA A 164 5.92 -6.60 15.81
CA ALA A 164 7.08 -6.61 16.69
C ALA A 164 7.14 -5.35 17.58
N MET A 165 6.87 -4.17 17.03
CA MET A 165 6.83 -2.91 17.79
C MET A 165 5.75 -2.91 18.86
N PHE A 166 4.55 -3.41 18.58
CA PHE A 166 3.48 -3.52 19.56
C PHE A 166 3.81 -4.53 20.65
N THR A 167 4.40 -5.66 20.27
CA THR A 167 4.86 -6.67 21.24
C THR A 167 5.95 -6.11 22.15
N ALA A 168 6.95 -5.43 21.60
CA ALA A 168 8.02 -4.79 22.36
C ALA A 168 7.49 -3.66 23.26
N SER A 169 6.52 -2.87 22.77
CA SER A 169 5.85 -1.83 23.57
C SER A 169 5.08 -2.43 24.74
N GLY A 170 4.30 -3.49 24.49
CA GLY A 170 3.58 -4.22 25.53
C GLY A 170 4.52 -4.83 26.58
N LYS A 171 5.67 -5.37 26.14
CA LYS A 171 6.70 -5.86 27.06
C LYS A 171 7.28 -4.73 27.92
N MET A 172 7.69 -3.61 27.31
CA MET A 172 8.21 -2.45 28.03
C MET A 172 7.21 -1.95 29.08
N MET A 173 5.93 -1.90 28.69
CA MET A 173 4.82 -1.52 29.54
C MET A 173 4.63 -2.47 30.72
N SER A 174 4.76 -3.79 30.51
CA SER A 174 4.74 -4.78 31.58
C SER A 174 5.95 -4.68 32.51
N ASP A 175 7.13 -4.38 31.96
CA ASP A 175 8.38 -4.26 32.72
C ASP A 175 8.46 -2.97 33.54
N LEU A 176 7.62 -1.96 33.25
CA LEU A 176 7.68 -0.63 33.89
C LEU A 176 7.60 -0.69 35.42
N VAL A 177 6.76 -1.56 35.97
CA VAL A 177 6.65 -1.75 37.42
C VAL A 177 7.98 -2.25 37.99
N GLN A 178 8.55 -3.28 37.38
CA GLN A 178 9.82 -3.86 37.80
C GLN A 178 10.96 -2.83 37.69
N ILE A 179 11.01 -2.10 36.57
CA ILE A 179 12.00 -1.04 36.33
C ILE A 179 11.87 0.03 37.42
N THR A 180 10.66 0.45 37.74
CA THR A 180 10.42 1.53 38.71
C THR A 180 10.75 1.12 40.13
N ILE A 181 10.35 -0.09 40.55
CA ILE A 181 10.56 -0.59 41.92
C ILE A 181 12.04 -0.93 42.15
N ASN A 182 12.68 -1.62 41.20
CA ASN A 182 14.04 -2.11 41.36
C ASN A 182 15.11 -1.13 40.85
N ASN A 183 14.70 0.00 40.27
CA ASN A 183 15.58 0.93 39.55
C ASN A 183 16.43 0.20 38.48
N ASP A 184 15.80 -0.72 37.75
CA ASP A 184 16.46 -1.60 36.77
C ASP A 184 16.73 -0.85 35.45
N GLN A 185 17.80 -0.06 35.47
CA GLN A 185 18.20 0.76 34.32
C GLN A 185 18.67 -0.08 33.13
N GLU A 186 19.16 -1.30 33.37
CA GLU A 186 19.58 -2.19 32.29
C GLU A 186 18.37 -2.65 31.48
N LEU A 187 17.33 -3.14 32.16
CA LEU A 187 16.08 -3.55 31.51
C LEU A 187 15.40 -2.37 30.79
N ALA A 188 15.42 -1.18 31.39
CA ALA A 188 14.92 0.04 30.75
C ALA A 188 15.66 0.35 29.44
N ASN A 189 16.99 0.29 29.46
CA ASN A 189 17.83 0.56 28.29
C ASN A 189 17.64 -0.51 27.20
N GLN A 190 17.51 -1.78 27.57
CA GLN A 190 17.26 -2.87 26.63
C GLN A 190 15.92 -2.68 25.90
N ASN A 191 14.85 -2.39 26.64
CA ASN A 191 13.52 -2.12 26.08
C ASN A 191 13.53 -0.89 25.15
N GLN A 192 14.19 0.19 25.58
CA GLN A 192 14.31 1.40 24.77
C GLN A 192 15.10 1.15 23.48
N ALA A 193 16.22 0.42 23.55
CA ALA A 193 17.06 0.12 22.40
C ALA A 193 16.31 -0.70 21.35
N GLU A 194 15.52 -1.70 21.77
CA GLU A 194 14.74 -2.52 20.85
C GLU A 194 13.63 -1.72 20.16
N LEU A 195 12.88 -0.91 20.91
CA LEU A 195 11.86 -0.04 20.33
C LEU A 195 12.45 1.00 19.37
N TYR A 196 13.61 1.57 19.70
CA TYR A 196 14.30 2.50 18.82
C TYR A 196 14.73 1.83 17.51
N ARG A 197 15.32 0.63 17.61
CA ARG A 197 15.73 -0.17 16.45
C ARG A 197 14.56 -0.49 15.54
N LEU A 198 13.45 -0.97 16.11
CA LEU A 198 12.23 -1.28 15.36
C LEU A 198 11.60 -0.03 14.74
N GLY A 199 11.60 1.10 15.46
CA GLY A 199 11.09 2.37 14.97
C GLY A 199 11.86 2.92 13.77
N GLU A 200 13.19 2.86 13.80
CA GLU A 200 14.02 3.26 12.64
C GLU A 200 13.85 2.30 11.46
N LEU A 201 13.69 0.99 11.72
CA LEU A 201 13.38 0.00 10.69
C LEU A 201 12.03 0.29 10.02
N ALA A 202 10.98 0.54 10.81
CA ALA A 202 9.64 0.90 10.33
C ALA A 202 9.70 2.16 9.45
N LYS A 203 10.40 3.20 9.91
CA LYS A 203 10.57 4.46 9.18
C LYS A 203 11.30 4.26 7.85
N SER A 204 12.34 3.43 7.83
CA SER A 204 13.08 3.08 6.62
C SER A 204 12.19 2.34 5.62
N LYS A 205 11.49 1.31 6.06
CA LYS A 205 10.60 0.50 5.21
C LYS A 205 9.39 1.29 4.71
N SER A 206 8.79 2.14 5.53
CA SER A 206 7.70 3.04 5.11
C SER A 206 8.13 4.02 4.02
N LYS A 207 9.39 4.48 4.02
CA LYS A 207 9.92 5.30 2.91
C LYS A 207 10.09 4.48 1.64
N GLN A 208 10.59 3.25 1.75
CA GLN A 208 10.73 2.33 0.60
C GLN A 208 9.36 2.00 0.00
N LEU A 209 8.38 1.66 0.84
CA LEU A 209 7.00 1.39 0.41
C LEU A 209 6.41 2.56 -0.37
N ARG A 210 6.56 3.79 0.14
CA ARG A 210 6.05 4.99 -0.54
C ARG A 210 6.67 5.18 -1.92
N GLU A 211 7.99 4.97 -2.04
CA GLU A 211 8.65 5.11 -3.34
C GLU A 211 8.21 4.01 -4.31
N GLN A 212 8.08 2.78 -3.81
CA GLN A 212 7.65 1.65 -4.63
C GLN A 212 6.20 1.80 -5.10
N MET A 213 5.29 2.33 -4.28
CA MET A 213 3.93 2.68 -4.69
C MET A 213 3.92 3.73 -5.81
N ARG A 214 4.83 4.72 -5.78
CA ARG A 214 4.95 5.71 -6.86
C ARG A 214 5.46 5.08 -8.16
N ILE A 215 6.39 4.14 -8.06
CA ILE A 215 6.88 3.39 -9.21
C ILE A 215 5.76 2.53 -9.80
N ASP A 216 5.02 1.81 -8.95
CA ASP A 216 3.88 0.99 -9.35
C ASP A 216 2.82 1.82 -10.10
N LEU A 217 2.50 3.02 -9.63
CA LEU A 217 1.58 3.94 -10.32
C LEU A 217 2.12 4.44 -11.67
N LYS A 218 3.44 4.57 -11.85
CA LYS A 218 4.06 5.04 -13.10
C LYS A 218 4.16 3.95 -14.17
N GLN A 219 4.08 2.67 -13.79
CA GLN A 219 4.26 1.52 -14.67
C GLN A 219 2.94 1.01 -15.29
N ILE A 220 1.79 1.62 -14.95
CA ILE A 220 0.45 1.33 -15.50
C ILE A 220 0.30 1.93 -16.90
#